data_AF-A0AA48KN26-F1
#
_entry.id   AF-A0AA48KN26-F1
#
_cell.length_a   1.000
_cell.length_b   1.000
_cell.length_c   1.000
_cell.angle_alpha   90.00
_cell.angle_beta   90.00
_cell.angle_gamma   90.00
#
_symmetry.space_group_name_H-M   'P 1'
#
loop_
_entity.id
_entity.type
_entity.pdbx_description
1 polymer ?
#
loop_
_entity_poly.entity_id
_entity_poly.type
_entity_poly.pdbx_seq_one_letter_code
_entity_poly.pdbx_strand_id
1 'polypeptide(L)'
;MRPLEIGDKVYNVTQDGFDDFKRYTFSVVVELTKTLAILKNGTRLVNYPKPSYIMEDIGYSVYRQRGVHWHLVSINAIREAQIENKKIEVHDWFKDKKFTLEEKQAIYELFTK
;
A
#
# COMPACT_ATOMS: atom_id res chain seq x y z
N MET A 1 3.92 12.57 -18.32
CA MET A 1 3.63 11.22 -17.80
C MET A 1 3.09 10.35 -18.95
N ARG A 2 3.34 9.04 -18.94
CA ARG A 2 3.10 8.14 -20.08
C ARG A 2 2.07 7.05 -19.76
N PRO A 3 1.47 6.37 -20.76
CA PRO A 3 0.79 5.09 -20.54
C PRO A 3 1.72 4.07 -19.85
N LEU A 4 1.14 3.10 -19.16
CA LEU A 4 1.85 1.97 -18.58
C LEU A 4 2.45 1.08 -19.66
N GLU A 5 3.61 0.52 -19.33
CA GLU A 5 4.39 -0.42 -20.12
C GLU A 5 4.50 -1.76 -19.37
N ILE A 6 4.69 -2.86 -20.10
CA ILE A 6 4.96 -4.16 -19.47
C ILE A 6 6.24 -4.06 -18.66
N GLY A 7 6.21 -4.56 -17.42
CA GLY A 7 7.31 -4.46 -16.47
C GLY A 7 7.24 -3.26 -15.53
N ASP A 8 6.33 -2.30 -15.77
CA ASP A 8 6.11 -1.20 -14.83
C ASP A 8 5.69 -1.73 -13.46
N LYS A 9 6.41 -1.29 -12.42
CA LYS A 9 6.05 -1.57 -11.04
C LYS A 9 5.06 -0.52 -10.57
N VAL A 10 3.94 -0.98 -10.03
CA VAL A 10 2.89 -0.12 -9.52
C VAL A 10 2.52 -0.49 -8.09
N TYR A 11 1.95 0.46 -7.35
CA TYR A 11 1.43 0.25 -6.02
C TYR A 11 0.05 0.89 -5.85
N ASN A 12 -0.71 0.36 -4.91
CA ASN A 12 -1.93 0.94 -4.41
C ASN A 12 -1.86 0.96 -2.87
N VAL A 13 -2.58 1.88 -2.25
CA VAL A 13 -2.71 1.94 -0.80
C VAL A 13 -4.18 1.93 -0.45
N THR A 14 -4.51 1.19 0.59
CA THR A 14 -5.85 1.11 1.17
C THR A 14 -5.77 1.44 2.66
N GLN A 15 -6.84 2.00 3.22
CA GLN A 15 -6.94 2.34 4.63
C GLN A 15 -8.41 2.29 5.02
N ASP A 16 -8.78 1.51 6.04
CA ASP A 16 -10.16 1.37 6.49
C ASP A 16 -10.46 2.35 7.64
N GLY A 17 -10.59 3.63 7.30
CA GLY A 17 -10.88 4.71 8.26
C GLY A 17 -9.64 5.52 8.66
N PHE A 18 -9.84 6.58 9.46
CA PHE A 18 -8.75 7.51 9.81
C PHE A 18 -7.71 6.91 10.75
N ASP A 19 -8.12 5.98 11.63
CA ASP A 19 -7.27 5.39 12.66
C ASP A 19 -6.65 4.03 12.25
N ASP A 20 -6.92 3.54 11.04
CA ASP A 20 -6.37 2.28 10.54
C ASP A 20 -4.98 2.46 9.90
N PHE A 21 -4.21 1.39 9.84
CA PHE A 21 -2.90 1.38 9.17
C PHE A 21 -3.06 1.46 7.65
N LYS A 22 -2.14 2.15 6.99
CA LYS A 22 -2.12 2.18 5.51
C LYS A 22 -1.55 0.87 4.96
N ARG A 23 -2.33 0.16 4.15
CA ARG A 23 -1.91 -1.12 3.56
C ARG A 23 -1.45 -0.91 2.13
N TYR A 24 -0.14 -1.05 1.92
CA TYR A 24 0.48 -0.95 0.61
C TYR A 24 0.42 -2.30 -0.12
N THR A 25 -0.09 -2.28 -1.34
CA THR A 25 -0.08 -3.42 -2.25
C THR A 25 0.79 -3.10 -3.46
N PHE A 26 1.71 -3.98 -3.81
CA PHE A 26 2.59 -3.82 -4.97
C PHE A 26 2.26 -4.85 -6.06
N SER A 27 2.43 -4.46 -7.32
CA SER A 27 2.32 -5.37 -8.44
C SER A 27 3.15 -4.88 -9.63
N VAL A 28 3.14 -5.67 -10.70
CA VAL A 28 3.86 -5.40 -11.94
C VAL A 28 2.90 -5.56 -13.11
N VAL A 29 2.97 -4.68 -14.10
CA VAL A 29 2.22 -4.81 -15.35
C VAL A 29 2.77 -5.99 -16.14
N VAL A 30 1.92 -6.96 -16.45
CA VAL A 30 2.30 -8.19 -17.18
C VAL A 30 1.72 -8.26 -18.58
N GLU A 31 0.62 -7.55 -18.85
CA GLU A 31 -0.04 -7.56 -20.15
C GLU A 31 -0.68 -6.19 -20.42
N LEU A 32 -0.72 -5.80 -21.70
CA LEU A 32 -1.37 -4.59 -22.18
C LEU A 32 -2.40 -4.92 -23.24
N THR A 33 -3.51 -4.20 -23.21
CA THR A 33 -4.50 -4.15 -24.28
C THR A 33 -4.56 -2.72 -24.83
N LYS A 34 -5.45 -2.47 -25.80
CA LYS A 34 -5.64 -1.11 -26.36
C LYS A 34 -5.95 -0.06 -25.29
N THR A 35 -6.67 -0.42 -24.22
CA THR A 35 -7.17 0.55 -23.22
C THR A 35 -6.85 0.18 -21.78
N LEU A 36 -6.37 -1.05 -21.52
CA LEU A 36 -6.12 -1.56 -20.17
C LEU A 36 -4.70 -2.08 -20.01
N ALA A 37 -4.17 -1.96 -18.80
CA ALA A 37 -2.98 -2.65 -18.32
C ALA A 37 -3.39 -3.70 -17.28
N ILE A 38 -2.87 -4.91 -17.38
CA ILE A 38 -3.19 -6.02 -16.47
C ILE A 38 -1.97 -6.25 -15.58
N LEU A 39 -2.21 -6.26 -14.27
CA LEU A 39 -1.20 -6.48 -13.25
C LEU A 39 -1.05 -7.97 -12.95
N LYS A 40 0.12 -8.36 -12.42
CA LYS A 40 0.42 -9.75 -12.02
C LYS A 40 -0.60 -10.34 -11.04
N ASN A 41 -1.22 -9.51 -10.20
CA ASN A 41 -2.26 -9.94 -9.27
C ASN A 41 -3.67 -10.01 -9.91
N GLY A 42 -3.79 -9.86 -11.23
CA GLY A 42 -5.06 -9.90 -11.97
C GLY A 42 -5.82 -8.57 -12.04
N THR A 43 -5.37 -7.54 -11.32
CA THR A 43 -5.99 -6.21 -11.37
C THR A 43 -5.87 -5.59 -12.76
N ARG A 44 -6.96 -5.00 -13.25
CA ARG A 44 -6.99 -4.32 -14.55
C ARG A 44 -7.07 -2.82 -14.34
N LEU A 45 -6.11 -2.08 -14.87
CA LEU A 45 -6.03 -0.62 -14.81
C LEU A 45 -6.42 -0.02 -16.15
N VAL A 46 -7.08 1.13 -16.15
CA VAL A 46 -7.22 1.94 -17.35
C VAL A 46 -5.85 2.50 -17.71
N ASN A 47 -5.37 2.22 -18.92
CA ASN A 47 -4.01 2.56 -19.38
C ASN A 47 -3.88 4.04 -19.81
N TYR A 48 -4.56 4.93 -19.10
CA TYR A 48 -4.48 6.37 -19.28
C TYR A 48 -4.31 7.01 -17.92
N PRO A 49 -3.24 7.80 -17.71
CA PRO A 49 -3.01 8.48 -16.44
C PRO A 49 -4.14 9.47 -16.17
N LYS A 50 -4.58 9.53 -14.91
CA LYS A 50 -5.59 10.49 -14.44
C LYS A 50 -5.10 11.19 -13.19
N PRO A 51 -5.52 12.44 -12.96
CA PRO A 51 -5.33 13.09 -11.69
C PRO A 51 -5.90 12.22 -10.57
N SER A 52 -5.09 11.98 -9.54
CA SER A 52 -5.55 11.37 -8.30
C SER A 52 -5.49 12.44 -7.22
N TYR A 53 -6.57 12.58 -6.46
CA TYR A 53 -6.69 13.66 -5.48
C TYR A 53 -6.43 13.20 -4.04
N ILE A 54 -6.01 11.94 -3.85
CA ILE A 54 -5.95 11.30 -2.52
C ILE A 54 -4.52 11.10 -2.04
N MET A 55 -3.60 10.61 -2.87
CA MET A 55 -2.25 10.26 -2.42
C MET A 55 -1.14 10.82 -3.29
N GLU A 56 -1.21 10.55 -4.59
CA GLU A 56 -0.27 11.07 -5.58
C GLU A 56 -1.06 11.85 -6.62
N ASP A 57 -0.42 12.85 -7.22
CA ASP A 57 -1.06 13.73 -8.20
C ASP A 57 -1.61 12.97 -9.41
N ILE A 58 -1.05 11.80 -9.73
CA ILE A 58 -1.43 11.02 -10.92
C ILE A 58 -1.49 9.52 -10.61
N GLY A 59 -2.58 8.88 -11.03
CA GLY A 59 -2.77 7.44 -10.92
C GLY A 59 -3.51 6.82 -12.11
N TYR A 60 -3.59 5.51 -12.10
CA TYR A 60 -4.30 4.68 -13.08
C TYR A 60 -5.48 4.03 -12.38
N SER A 61 -6.69 4.41 -12.77
CA SER A 61 -7.91 3.92 -12.13
C SER A 61 -8.14 2.44 -12.43
N VAL A 62 -8.57 1.67 -11.44
CA VAL A 62 -9.02 0.30 -11.63
C VAL A 62 -10.24 0.26 -12.55
N TYR A 63 -10.25 -0.69 -13.49
CA TYR A 63 -11.34 -0.86 -14.45
C TYR A 63 -12.66 -1.12 -13.72
N ARG A 64 -13.68 -0.32 -14.04
CA ARG A 64 -15.01 -0.27 -13.37
C ARG A 64 -15.00 0.19 -11.91
N GLN A 65 -13.86 0.58 -11.35
CA GLN A 65 -13.74 1.12 -9.99
C GLN A 65 -12.97 2.44 -10.00
N ARG A 66 -13.63 3.50 -10.48
CA ARG A 66 -12.99 4.79 -10.76
C ARG A 66 -12.39 5.50 -9.52
N GLY A 67 -12.79 5.12 -8.30
CA GLY A 67 -12.24 5.68 -7.06
C GLY A 67 -10.91 5.05 -6.64
N VAL A 68 -10.59 3.85 -7.13
CA VAL A 68 -9.38 3.11 -6.74
C VAL A 68 -8.29 3.35 -7.77
N HIS A 69 -7.14 3.85 -7.31
CA HIS A 69 -6.02 4.22 -8.17
C HIS A 69 -4.76 3.46 -7.81
N TRP A 70 -4.01 3.09 -8.85
CA TRP A 70 -2.66 2.57 -8.73
C TRP A 70 -1.66 3.60 -9.24
N HIS A 71 -0.47 3.64 -8.69
CA HIS A 71 0.56 4.63 -8.96
C HIS A 71 1.87 3.93 -9.33
N LEU A 72 2.72 4.59 -10.13
CA LEU A 72 4.05 4.06 -10.42
C LEU A 72 4.89 4.04 -9.15
N VAL A 73 5.61 2.94 -8.91
CA VAL A 73 6.44 2.80 -7.71
C VAL A 73 7.56 3.84 -7.73
N SER A 74 7.60 4.64 -6.66
CA SER A 74 8.68 5.56 -6.34
C SER A 74 9.49 5.07 -5.15
N ILE A 75 10.70 5.60 -4.96
CA ILE A 75 11.52 5.30 -3.78
C ILE A 75 10.79 5.72 -2.49
N ASN A 76 10.06 6.84 -2.53
CA ASN A 76 9.27 7.30 -1.39
C ASN A 76 8.16 6.32 -1.05
N ALA A 77 7.42 5.82 -2.05
CA ALA A 77 6.38 4.82 -1.85
C ALA A 77 6.91 3.54 -1.19
N ILE A 78 8.12 3.10 -1.57
CA ILE A 78 8.78 1.94 -0.94
C ILE A 78 9.13 2.23 0.52
N ARG A 79 9.68 3.41 0.82
CA ARG A 79 10.05 3.80 2.19
C ARG A 79 8.82 3.89 3.10
N GLU A 80 7.77 4.54 2.64
CA GLU A 80 6.51 4.66 3.39
C GLU A 80 5.88 3.29 3.65
N ALA A 81 5.88 2.41 2.66
CA ALA A 81 5.40 1.05 2.83
C ALA A 81 6.20 0.26 3.88
N GLN A 82 7.53 0.43 3.94
CA GLN A 82 8.36 -0.21 4.95
C GLN A 82 8.06 0.29 6.36
N ILE A 83 7.90 1.61 6.54
CA ILE A 83 7.55 2.22 7.82
C ILE A 83 6.20 1.69 8.29
N GLU A 84 5.21 1.67 7.41
CA GLU A 84 3.85 1.28 7.76
C GLU A 84 3.72 -0.22 8.04
N ASN A 85 4.39 -1.05 7.23
CA ASN A 85 4.47 -2.49 7.50
C ASN A 85 5.12 -2.76 8.87
N LYS A 86 6.11 -1.96 9.28
CA LYS A 86 6.72 -2.13 10.60
C LYS A 86 5.75 -1.79 11.74
N LYS A 87 4.91 -0.75 11.57
CA LYS A 87 3.87 -0.44 12.56
C LYS A 87 2.86 -1.57 12.69
N ILE A 88 2.40 -2.12 11.57
CA ILE A 88 1.49 -3.27 11.53
C ILE A 88 2.13 -4.47 12.23
N GLU A 89 3.38 -4.81 11.91
CA GLU A 89 4.11 -5.93 12.53
C GLU A 89 4.20 -5.77 14.06
N VAL A 90 4.56 -4.58 14.55
CA VAL A 90 4.64 -4.30 15.99
C VAL A 90 3.27 -4.41 16.64
N HIS A 91 2.24 -3.81 16.04
CA HIS A 91 0.87 -3.87 16.55
C HIS A 91 0.37 -5.32 16.64
N ASP A 92 0.53 -6.08 15.57
CA ASP A 92 0.07 -7.48 15.50
C ASP A 92 0.85 -8.35 16.48
N TRP A 93 2.16 -8.12 16.64
CA TRP A 93 2.95 -8.79 17.68
C TRP A 93 2.41 -8.53 19.09
N PHE A 94 2.10 -7.28 19.43
CA PHE A 94 1.52 -6.94 20.73
C PHE A 94 0.13 -7.55 20.94
N LYS A 95 -0.67 -7.62 19.87
CA LYS A 95 -2.02 -8.17 19.92
C LYS A 95 -2.01 -9.69 20.12
N ASP A 96 -1.12 -10.39 19.42
CA ASP A 96 -1.09 -11.86 19.40
C ASP A 96 -0.24 -12.46 20.52
N LYS A 97 0.78 -11.74 21.00
CA LYS A 97 1.65 -12.21 22.09
C LYS A 97 0.88 -12.25 23.40
N LYS A 98 0.84 -13.43 24.03
CA LYS A 98 0.48 -13.55 25.46
C LYS A 98 1.69 -13.17 26.30
N PHE A 99 1.57 -12.07 27.04
CA PHE A 99 2.62 -11.58 27.92
C PHE A 99 2.56 -12.21 29.32
N THR A 100 3.70 -12.60 29.86
CA THR A 100 3.85 -12.95 31.28
C THR A 100 3.76 -11.70 32.16
N LEU A 101 3.61 -11.88 33.48
CA LEU A 101 3.60 -10.76 34.42
C LEU A 101 4.93 -9.98 34.39
N GLU A 102 6.06 -10.69 34.31
CA GLU A 102 7.39 -10.08 34.26
C GLU A 102 7.59 -9.25 32.99
N GLU A 103 7.16 -9.77 31.82
CA GLU A 103 7.21 -9.02 30.56
C GLU A 103 6.35 -7.74 30.64
N LYS A 104 5.16 -7.81 31.25
CA LYS A 104 4.30 -6.64 31.46
C LYS A 104 4.93 -5.61 32.40
N GLN A 105 5.56 -6.06 33.48
CA GLN A 105 6.28 -5.19 34.42
C GLN A 105 7.46 -4.50 33.72
N ALA A 106 8.24 -5.24 32.93
CA ALA A 106 9.35 -4.67 32.16
C ALA A 106 8.88 -3.62 31.14
N ILE A 107 7.79 -3.87 30.42
CA ILE A 107 7.19 -2.90 29.50
C ILE A 107 6.73 -1.66 30.28
N TYR A 108 6.02 -1.82 31.41
CA TYR A 108 5.55 -0.71 32.23
C TYR A 108 6.71 0.16 32.74
N GLU A 109 7.78 -0.44 33.24
CA GLU A 109 8.96 0.28 33.70
C GLU A 109 9.66 1.06 32.57
N LEU A 110 9.73 0.50 31.36
CA LEU A 110 10.34 1.15 30.19
C LEU A 110 9.65 2.47 29.79
N PHE A 111 8.36 2.62 30.08
CA PHE A 111 7.59 3.82 29.71
C PHE A 111 7.29 4.76 30.89
N THR A 112 7.71 4.41 32.11
CA THR A 112 7.44 5.19 33.33
C THR A 112 8.69 5.65 34.08
N LYS A 113 9.87 5.15 33.73
CA LYS A 113 11.17 5.73 34.09
C LYS A 113 11.59 6.78 33.08
#